data_AF-A0A935QU81-F1
#
_entry.id   AF-A0A935QU81-F1
#
_cell.length_a   1.000
_cell.length_b   1.000
_cell.length_c   1.000
_cell.angle_alpha   90.00
_cell.angle_beta   90.00
_cell.angle_gamma   90.00
#
_symmetry.space_group_name_H-M   'P 1'
#
loop_
_entity.id
_entity.type
_entity.pdbx_description
1 polymer ?
#
loop_
_entity_poly.entity_id
_entity_poly.type
_entity_poly.pdbx_seq_one_letter_code
_entity_poly.pdbx_strand_id
1 'polypeptide(L)' 'MTPFQRYLVLQRRVLRGRALGTLPIEPEDALLEEMDPLWYSMSDGERAMIDASVQDVPHAPAQLGAVDTDPSDGTYRRAA' A
#
# COMPACT_ATOMS: atom_id res chain seq x y z
N MET A 1 -11.37 11.72 10.85
CA MET A 1 -10.04 11.19 10.48
C MET A 1 -9.18 12.38 10.11
N THR A 2 -8.00 12.52 10.71
CA THR A 2 -7.06 13.63 10.40
C THR A 2 -6.35 13.40 9.06
N PRO A 3 -5.75 14.43 8.43
CA PRO A 3 -4.94 14.24 7.23
C PRO A 3 -3.83 13.22 7.41
N PHE A 4 -3.13 13.25 8.56
CA PHE A 4 -2.13 12.27 8.95
C PHE A 4 -2.68 10.83 8.99
N GLN A 5 -3.82 10.62 9.65
CA GLN A 5 -4.45 9.30 9.71
C GLN A 5 -4.89 8.81 8.32
N ARG A 6 -5.41 9.70 7.47
CA ARG A 6 -5.82 9.36 6.10
C ARG A 6 -4.62 8.99 5.24
N TYR A 7 -3.54 9.76 5.32
CA TYR A 7 -2.30 9.51 4.59
C TYR A 7 -1.73 8.13 4.94
N LEU A 8 -1.64 7.77 6.23
CA LEU A 8 -1.15 6.47 6.67
C LEU A 8 -1.97 5.29 6.11
N VAL A 9 -3.29 5.44 6.00
CA VAL A 9 -4.16 4.40 5.42
C VAL A 9 -3.86 4.21 3.93
N LEU A 10 -3.77 5.31 3.17
CA LEU A 10 -3.47 5.27 1.73
C LEU A 10 -2.06 4.72 1.47
N GLN A 11 -1.08 5.20 2.23
CA GLN A 11 0.30 4.75 2.14
C GLN A 11 0.43 3.25 2.39
N ARG A 12 -0.25 2.71 3.41
CA ARG A 12 -0.27 1.25 3.67
C ARG A 12 -0.92 0.46 2.54
N ARG A 13 -1.94 1.00 1.88
CA ARG A 13 -2.57 0.36 0.70
C ARG A 13 -1.60 0.30 -0.47
N VAL A 14 -0.91 1.40 -0.77
CA VAL A 14 0.11 1.46 -1.83
C VAL A 14 1.25 0.48 -1.53
N LEU A 15 1.81 0.52 -0.32
CA LEU A 15 2.90 -0.37 0.08
C LEU A 15 2.49 -1.86 0.01
N ARG A 16 1.28 -2.19 0.47
CA ARG A 16 0.75 -3.55 0.36
C ARG A 16 0.53 -3.97 -1.09
N GLY A 17 -0.02 -3.08 -1.92
CA GLY A 17 -0.24 -3.36 -3.34
C GLY A 17 1.06 -3.64 -4.08
N ARG A 18 2.09 -2.81 -3.84
CA ARG A 18 3.45 -3.00 -4.36
C ARG A 18 4.08 -4.31 -3.88
N ALA A 19 3.92 -4.64 -2.59
CA ALA A 19 4.50 -5.87 -2.01
C ALA A 19 3.82 -7.16 -2.49
N LEU A 20 2.51 -7.13 -2.73
CA LEU A 20 1.73 -8.30 -3.18
C LEU A 20 1.61 -8.40 -4.70
N GLY A 21 2.15 -7.42 -5.45
CA GLY A 21 1.96 -7.32 -6.91
C GLY A 21 0.51 -7.08 -7.34
N THR A 22 -0.37 -6.78 -6.38
CA THR A 22 -1.82 -6.61 -6.58
C THR A 22 -2.27 -5.38 -5.79
N LEU A 23 -2.43 -4.25 -6.48
CA LEU A 23 -3.20 -3.13 -5.94
C LEU A 23 -4.68 -3.53 -5.89
N PRO A 24 -5.48 -2.97 -4.93
CA PRO A 24 -6.93 -3.09 -5.02
C PRO A 24 -7.42 -2.56 -6.38
N ILE A 25 -8.70 -2.76 -6.69
CA ILE A 25 -9.37 -2.34 -7.95
C ILE A 25 -9.06 -0.88 -8.37
N GLU A 26 -8.62 -0.05 -7.43
CA GLU A 26 -8.21 1.34 -7.61
C GLU A 26 -6.72 1.46 -8.06
N PRO A 27 -6.42 2.22 -9.14
CA PRO A 27 -5.06 2.36 -9.65
C PRO A 27 -4.15 3.10 -8.65
N GLU A 28 -2.85 2.75 -8.64
CA GLU A 28 -1.86 3.38 -7.76
C GLU A 28 -1.88 4.90 -7.88
N ASP A 29 -1.98 5.38 -9.12
CA ASP A 29 -1.98 6.82 -9.43
C ASP A 29 -3.12 7.55 -8.73
N ALA A 30 -4.32 6.97 -8.64
CA ALA A 30 -5.44 7.58 -7.93
C ALA A 30 -5.18 7.68 -6.41
N LEU A 31 -4.52 6.68 -5.83
CA LEU A 31 -4.12 6.71 -4.42
C LEU A 31 -3.05 7.78 -4.18
N LEU A 32 -2.09 7.93 -5.10
CA LEU A 32 -1.05 8.97 -5.02
C LEU A 32 -1.62 10.38 -5.19
N GLU A 33 -2.56 10.58 -6.12
CA GLU A 33 -3.29 11.84 -6.30
C GLU A 33 -4.07 12.24 -5.04
N GLU A 34 -4.65 11.27 -4.32
CA GLU A 34 -5.32 11.54 -3.05
C GLU A 34 -4.33 11.86 -1.91
N MET A 35 -3.14 11.25 -1.93
CA MET A 35 -2.10 11.46 -0.91
C MET A 35 -1.42 12.83 -1.02
N ASP A 36 -1.28 13.39 -2.22
CA ASP A 36 -0.56 14.65 -2.45
C ASP A 36 -1.09 15.85 -1.65
N PRO A 37 -2.40 16.21 -1.71
CA PRO A 37 -2.91 17.33 -0.92
C PRO A 37 -2.85 17.07 0.59
N LEU A 38 -2.92 15.81 1.01
CA LEU A 38 -2.79 15.43 2.42
C LEU A 38 -1.37 15.70 2.92
N TRP A 39 -0.35 15.41 2.12
CA TRP A 39 1.06 15.67 2.43
C TRP A 39 1.33 17.13 2.80
N TYR A 40 0.81 18.05 1.99
CA TYR A 40 1.01 19.49 2.20
C TYR A 40 0.16 20.07 3.33
N SER A 41 -0.93 19.40 3.71
CA SER A 41 -1.79 19.82 4.83
C SER A 41 -1.25 19.47 6.22
N MET A 42 -0.25 18.57 6.29
CA MET A 42 0.35 18.11 7.55
C MET A 42 1.44 19.04 8.08
N SER A 43 1.73 18.92 9.37
CA SER A 43 2.91 19.53 9.98
C SER A 43 4.19 18.79 9.61
N ASP A 44 5.35 19.44 9.77
CA ASP A 44 6.65 18.80 9.56
C ASP A 44 6.86 17.59 10.48
N GLY A 45 6.37 17.64 11.71
CA GLY A 45 6.44 16.52 12.65
C GLY A 45 5.63 15.30 12.19
N GLU A 46 4.45 15.52 11.63
CA GLU A 46 3.62 14.45 11.05
C GLU A 46 4.27 13.82 9.81
N ARG A 47 4.86 14.64 8.93
CA ARG A 47 5.65 14.15 7.78
C ARG A 47 6.85 13.32 8.22
N ALA A 48 7.59 13.79 9.23
CA ALA A 48 8.74 13.05 9.78
C ALA A 48 8.33 11.69 10.38
N MET A 49 7.18 11.60 11.04
CA MET A 49 6.65 10.32 11.54
C MET A 49 6.28 9.36 10.40
N ILE A 50 5.73 9.87 9.30
CA ILE A 50 5.42 9.08 8.11
C ILE A 50 6.70 8.52 7.49
N ASP A 51 7.72 9.35 7.29
CA ASP A 51 9.00 8.92 6.70
C ASP A 51 9.67 7.83 7.55
N ALA A 52 9.67 7.99 8.87
CA ALA A 52 10.14 6.96 9.79
C ALA A 52 9.35 5.66 9.66
N SER A 53 8.02 5.74 9.48
CA SER A 53 7.15 4.56 9.34
C SER A 53 7.37 3.77 8.05
N VAL A 54 7.83 4.43 6.97
CA VAL A 54 8.18 3.74 5.71
C VAL A 54 9.44 2.90 5.86
N GLN A 55 10.43 3.43 6.60
CA GLN A 55 11.69 2.73 6.84
C GLN A 55 11.51 1.48 7.72
N ASP A 56 10.47 1.46 8.54
CA ASP A 56 10.16 0.37 9.47
C ASP A 56 9.24 -0.71 8.86
N VAL A 57 8.86 -0.57 7.58
CA VAL A 57 8.21 -1.66 6.84
C VAL A 57 9.27 -2.74 6.62
N PRO A 58 9.19 -3.88 7.32
CA PRO A 58 10.14 -4.96 7.07
C PRO A 58 10.01 -5.28 5.59
N HIS A 59 11.14 -5.37 4.88
CA HIS A 59 11.18 -5.97 3.55
C HIS A 59 10.40 -7.28 3.65
N ALA A 60 9.15 -7.27 3.17
CA ALA A 60 8.34 -8.46 3.15
C ALA A 60 9.18 -9.48 2.39
N PRO A 61 9.56 -10.62 3.00
CA PRO A 61 10.37 -11.59 2.31
C PRO A 61 9.65 -11.91 1.00
N ALA A 62 10.36 -11.77 -0.12
CA ALA A 62 9.91 -12.09 -1.47
C ALA A 62 9.69 -13.60 -1.63
N GLN A 63 8.87 -14.18 -0.76
CA GLN A 63 8.39 -15.56 -0.77
C GLN A 63 6.87 -15.55 -0.79
N LEU A 64 6.28 -14.66 -1.58
CA LEU A 64 4.98 -14.94 -2.15
C LEU A 64 5.27 -15.57 -3.50
N GLY A 65 5.32 -16.90 -3.50
CA GLY A 65 5.35 -17.68 -4.74
C GLY A 65 4.30 -17.13 -5.68
N ALA A 66 4.66 -17.01 -6.96
CA ALA A 66 3.76 -16.64 -8.04
C ALA A 66 2.47 -17.44 -7.90
N VAL A 67 1.42 -16.82 -7.36
CA VAL A 67 0.07 -17.37 -7.44
C VAL A 67 -0.38 -17.00 -8.82
N ASP A 68 -0.26 -17.97 -9.72
CA ASP A 68 -0.78 -17.89 -11.08
C ASP A 68 -2.27 -17.55 -10.95
N THR A 69 -2.60 -16.32 -11.35
CA THR A 69 -3.99 -15.86 -11.30
C THR A 69 -4.58 -16.18 -12.67
N ASP A 70 -5.02 -17.42 -12.85
CA ASP A 70 -5.92 -17.73 -13.96
C ASP A 70 -7.25 -17.01 -13.66
N PRO A 71 -7.71 -16.08 -14.51
CA PRO A 71 -8.95 -15.31 -14.28
C PRO A 71 -10.22 -16.16 -14.42
N SER A 72 -10.09 -17.46 -14.59
CA SER A 72 -11.19 -18.39 -14.79
C SER A 72 -11.48 -19.13 -13.48
N ASP A 73 -12.63 -18.82 -12.88
CA ASP A 73 -13.22 -19.55 -11.76
C ASP A 73 -12.60 -19.25 -10.38
N GLY A 74 -13.24 -18.33 -9.64
CA GLY A 74 -12.85 -17.80 -8.33
C GLY A 74 -12.79 -18.82 -7.18
N THR A 75 -11.93 -19.82 -7.30
CA THR A 75 -11.66 -20.83 -6.27
C THR A 75 -10.16 -20.97 -6.08
N TYR A 76 -9.63 -20.34 -5.02
CA TYR A 76 -8.23 -20.46 -4.63
C TYR A 76 -7.91 -21.91 -4.24
N ARG A 77 -7.12 -22.64 -5.03
CA ARG A 77 -6.47 -23.89 -4.60
C ARG A 77 -4.97 -23.68 -4.52
N ARG A 78 -4.43 -23.94 -3.33
CA ARG A 78 -3.01 -23.87 -3.00
C ARG A 78 -2.29 -25.05 -3.67
N ALA A 79 -1.33 -24.77 -4.56
CA ALA A 79 -0.40 -25.80 -5.01
C ALA A 79 0.62 -26.10 -3.89
N ALA A 80 0.88 -27.39 -3.69
CA ALA A 80 1.86 -27.92 -2.73
C ALA A 80 3.29 -27.82 -3.28
#